data_AF-B2IT15-F1
#
_entry.id   AF-B2IT15-F1
#
_cell.length_a   1.000
_cell.length_b   1.000
_cell.length_c   1.000
_cell.angle_alpha   90.00
_cell.angle_beta   90.00
_cell.angle_gamma   90.00
#
_symmetry.space_group_name_H-M   'P 1'
#
loop_
_entity.id
_entity.type
_entity.pdbx_description
1 polymer ?
#
loop_
_entity_poly.entity_id
_entity_poly.type
_entity_poly.pdbx_seq_one_letter_code
_entity_poly.pdbx_strand_id
1 'polypeptide(L)'
;MIGASISEKSLDKLLVKLNQQKPRAIGLDIYRDFPAEDKNLISRLKQTQKLIGICKGSDTTNIQGIKPPPEIPIVNLGFNDFVRDRDAVIRRYLLFMNPEVTSLCPASYAFSLQLTFLYLQSFEIRPQFTRAGNFQLGNTVFENFSPRSSYNIDPNGGQILLNYRSSKYIAEQVTLTQFLSSPVNSSPAKDRIVLIGSVAKGDFPDTWATPYGSPLNEQMPGVLVQAQMVSQILSTVLDNRPLIKILPELMEWLWIFGWSTVGASISLGLWRLRFTQLSTPSILITMTCLAGICYLALMLGWWLPLIPAMVTLLSSMIPMPVVPSYPLDQLDFQRTLELIIEAYDGNLADARVAVGYLINSSPRKRPAIQGLISVAMDALNSCQTIEGIATVANQLAWIPSPLPKAINSVLPLFLQISQGVRTALDVTPVVRQRELLNESINALRFLSASLASESFSREAATFRSIALDWIIILIYSD
;
A
#
# COMPACT_ATOMS: atom_id res chain seq x y z
N MET A 1 8.02 -31.23 -31.06
CA MET A 1 9.34 -30.71 -31.46
C MET A 1 9.39 -29.23 -31.13
N ILE A 2 9.99 -28.86 -30.00
CA ILE A 2 10.12 -27.45 -29.56
C ILE A 2 11.34 -26.76 -30.21
N GLY A 3 12.08 -27.46 -31.09
CA GLY A 3 13.41 -27.04 -31.58
C GLY A 3 13.57 -26.70 -33.07
N ALA A 4 12.51 -26.71 -33.88
CA ALA A 4 12.63 -26.53 -35.33
C ALA A 4 12.55 -25.04 -35.78
N SER A 5 13.18 -24.11 -35.06
CA SER A 5 13.22 -22.69 -35.48
C SER A 5 14.24 -22.41 -36.58
N ILE A 6 15.22 -23.30 -36.78
CA ILE A 6 16.25 -23.21 -37.82
C ILE A 6 16.56 -24.57 -38.45
N SER A 7 16.62 -24.63 -39.78
CA SER A 7 16.99 -25.85 -40.51
C SER A 7 18.47 -26.19 -40.31
N GLU A 8 18.81 -27.48 -40.37
CA GLU A 8 20.18 -27.95 -40.13
C GLU A 8 21.18 -27.31 -41.11
N LYS A 9 20.81 -27.23 -42.39
CA LYS A 9 21.60 -26.59 -43.44
C LYS A 9 21.84 -25.10 -43.16
N SER A 10 20.83 -24.39 -42.65
CA SER A 10 20.97 -22.97 -42.32
C SER A 10 21.82 -22.76 -41.08
N LEU A 11 21.69 -23.63 -40.07
CA LEU A 11 22.52 -23.59 -38.86
C LEU A 11 24.00 -23.88 -39.19
N ASP A 12 24.29 -24.90 -40.02
CA ASP A 12 25.66 -25.17 -40.46
C ASP A 12 26.27 -23.97 -41.19
N LYS A 13 25.55 -23.39 -42.17
CA LYS A 13 26.00 -22.19 -42.89
C LYS A 13 26.24 -21.00 -41.97
N LEU A 14 25.36 -20.80 -40.99
CA LEU A 14 25.50 -19.74 -39.99
C LEU A 14 26.79 -19.92 -39.17
N LEU A 15 27.02 -21.12 -38.64
CA LEU A 15 28.19 -21.43 -37.82
C LEU A 15 29.49 -21.36 -38.62
N VAL A 16 29.51 -21.82 -39.88
CA VAL A 16 30.66 -21.65 -40.79
C VAL A 16 31.04 -20.18 -40.91
N LYS A 17 30.05 -19.33 -41.19
CA LYS A 17 30.27 -17.90 -41.40
C LYS A 17 30.67 -17.16 -40.13
N LEU A 18 30.06 -17.50 -39.00
CA LEU A 18 30.44 -16.94 -37.70
C LEU A 18 31.87 -17.32 -37.33
N ASN A 19 32.28 -18.58 -37.53
CA ASN A 19 33.65 -19.02 -37.23
C ASN A 19 34.71 -18.25 -38.04
N GLN A 20 34.40 -17.87 -39.29
CA GLN A 20 35.29 -17.02 -40.10
C GLN A 20 35.49 -15.62 -39.52
N GLN A 21 34.50 -15.09 -38.79
CA GLN A 21 34.56 -13.77 -38.14
C GLN A 21 35.21 -13.80 -36.76
N LYS A 22 35.56 -14.98 -36.23
CA LYS A 22 36.28 -15.16 -34.94
C LYS A 22 35.61 -14.46 -33.74
N PRO A 23 34.33 -14.77 -33.41
CA PRO A 23 33.71 -14.29 -32.18
C PRO A 23 34.44 -14.81 -30.94
N ARG A 24 34.17 -14.17 -29.79
CA ARG A 24 34.67 -14.59 -28.47
C ARG A 24 33.83 -15.70 -27.87
N ALA A 25 32.52 -15.66 -28.09
CA ALA A 25 31.58 -16.69 -27.69
C ALA A 25 30.38 -16.72 -28.65
N ILE A 26 29.81 -17.90 -28.87
CA ILE A 26 28.60 -18.11 -29.65
C ILE A 26 27.62 -18.86 -28.75
N GLY A 27 26.45 -18.28 -28.50
CA GLY A 27 25.37 -18.91 -27.76
C GLY A 27 24.25 -19.34 -28.71
N LEU A 28 23.90 -20.61 -28.68
CA LEU A 28 22.74 -21.17 -29.40
C LEU A 28 21.56 -21.28 -28.44
N ASP A 29 20.75 -20.23 -28.37
CA ASP A 29 19.50 -20.15 -27.60
C ASP A 29 18.34 -20.75 -28.41
N ILE A 30 18.52 -22.01 -28.81
CA ILE A 30 17.53 -22.81 -29.55
C ILE A 30 17.61 -24.23 -29.01
N TYR A 31 16.52 -24.73 -28.43
CA TYR A 31 16.47 -26.11 -27.93
C TYR A 31 16.65 -27.09 -29.10
N ARG A 32 17.57 -28.05 -28.96
CA ARG A 32 17.67 -29.22 -29.85
C ARG A 32 17.84 -30.45 -28.97
N ASP A 33 16.72 -31.02 -28.55
CA ASP A 33 16.64 -32.23 -27.72
C ASP A 33 16.75 -33.53 -28.54
N PHE A 34 17.26 -33.43 -29.77
CA PHE A 34 17.34 -34.50 -30.76
C PHE A 34 18.70 -34.47 -31.47
N PRO A 35 19.19 -35.63 -31.96
CA PRO A 35 20.42 -35.70 -32.74
C PRO A 35 20.26 -35.04 -34.11
N ALA A 36 21.31 -34.37 -34.57
CA ALA A 36 21.37 -33.84 -35.93
C ALA A 36 21.51 -34.98 -36.96
N GLU A 37 20.93 -34.78 -38.14
CA GLU A 37 20.98 -35.75 -39.25
C GLU A 37 22.04 -35.36 -40.29
N ASP A 38 22.27 -34.06 -40.48
CA ASP A 38 23.29 -33.53 -41.38
C ASP A 38 24.70 -33.75 -40.81
N LYS A 39 25.48 -34.59 -41.49
CA LYS A 39 26.87 -34.91 -41.13
C LYS A 39 27.76 -33.68 -40.95
N ASN A 40 27.56 -32.63 -41.76
CA ASN A 40 28.33 -31.39 -41.64
C ASN A 40 27.98 -30.66 -40.34
N LEU A 41 26.68 -30.58 -40.02
CA LEU A 41 26.23 -29.96 -38.77
C LEU A 41 26.72 -30.75 -37.56
N ILE A 42 26.64 -32.09 -37.58
CA ILE A 42 27.15 -32.94 -36.49
C ILE A 42 28.62 -32.62 -36.21
N SER A 43 29.44 -32.56 -37.27
CA SER A 43 30.86 -32.21 -37.15
C SER A 43 31.03 -30.78 -36.61
N ARG A 44 30.24 -29.82 -37.12
CA ARG A 44 30.30 -28.41 -36.73
C ARG A 44 29.99 -28.19 -35.25
N LEU A 45 28.92 -28.83 -34.75
CA LEU A 45 28.49 -28.73 -33.35
C LEU A 45 29.56 -29.29 -32.41
N LYS A 46 30.20 -30.41 -32.79
CA LYS A 46 31.28 -31.01 -32.00
C LYS A 46 32.57 -30.19 -31.99
N GLN A 47 32.92 -29.56 -33.12
CA GLN A 47 34.23 -28.94 -33.32
C GLN A 47 34.27 -27.43 -32.99
N THR A 48 33.12 -26.76 -32.93
CA THR A 48 33.07 -25.32 -32.66
C THR A 48 33.32 -25.05 -31.17
N GLN A 49 34.58 -24.85 -30.79
CA GLN A 49 35.01 -24.72 -29.38
C GLN A 49 34.30 -23.61 -28.60
N LYS A 50 33.89 -22.53 -29.27
CA LYS A 50 33.26 -21.34 -28.65
C LYS A 50 31.74 -21.37 -28.67
N LEU A 51 31.14 -22.52 -29.00
CA LEU A 51 29.69 -22.69 -29.05
C LEU A 51 29.19 -23.21 -27.72
N ILE A 52 28.24 -22.49 -27.12
CA ILE A 52 27.46 -22.93 -25.96
C ILE A 52 26.06 -23.30 -26.42
N GLY A 53 25.65 -24.53 -26.12
CA GLY A 53 24.28 -25.01 -26.31
C GLY A 53 23.45 -24.85 -25.03
N ILE A 54 22.13 -24.93 -25.19
CA ILE A 54 21.20 -24.85 -24.06
C ILE A 54 20.58 -26.20 -23.71
N CYS A 55 20.24 -26.35 -22.43
CA CYS A 55 19.25 -27.30 -21.93
C CYS A 55 18.34 -26.59 -20.93
N LYS A 56 17.30 -27.27 -20.43
CA LYS A 56 16.42 -26.72 -19.41
C LYS A 56 16.28 -27.68 -18.25
N GLY A 57 16.41 -27.17 -17.03
CA GLY A 57 16.14 -27.92 -15.81
C GLY A 57 14.69 -28.37 -15.67
N SER A 58 14.41 -29.08 -14.58
CA SER A 58 13.06 -29.46 -14.20
C SER A 58 12.26 -28.23 -13.76
N ASP A 59 10.98 -28.15 -14.17
CA ASP A 59 10.06 -27.15 -13.65
C ASP A 59 8.64 -27.71 -13.45
N THR A 60 7.71 -26.89 -12.96
CA THR A 60 6.33 -27.31 -12.68
C THR A 60 5.55 -27.74 -13.93
N THR A 61 6.01 -27.35 -15.12
CA THR A 61 5.36 -27.66 -16.41
C THR A 61 6.03 -28.82 -17.14
N ASN A 62 7.31 -29.05 -16.90
CA ASN A 62 8.11 -30.12 -17.46
C ASN A 62 9.06 -30.66 -16.38
N ILE A 63 8.60 -31.72 -15.71
CA ILE A 63 9.25 -32.32 -14.54
C ILE A 63 10.65 -32.86 -14.86
N GLN A 64 10.92 -33.27 -16.10
CA GLN A 64 12.24 -33.77 -16.51
C GLN A 64 13.12 -32.71 -17.18
N GLY A 65 12.55 -31.57 -17.57
CA GLY A 65 13.26 -30.54 -18.33
C GLY A 65 13.46 -30.87 -19.81
N ILE A 66 14.38 -30.18 -20.47
CA ILE A 66 14.66 -30.32 -21.91
C ILE A 66 16.12 -30.77 -22.09
N LYS A 67 16.33 -31.85 -22.85
CA LYS A 67 17.66 -32.39 -23.15
C LYS A 67 18.51 -31.41 -23.96
N PRO A 68 19.84 -31.39 -23.75
CA PRO A 68 20.75 -30.66 -24.62
C PRO A 68 20.92 -31.33 -25.99
N PRO A 69 21.51 -30.60 -26.96
CA PRO A 69 21.98 -31.19 -28.22
C PRO A 69 23.05 -32.26 -27.94
N PRO A 70 22.89 -33.52 -28.39
CA PRO A 70 23.79 -34.60 -28.04
C PRO A 70 25.19 -34.43 -28.64
N GLU A 71 25.35 -33.59 -29.65
CA GLU A 71 26.64 -33.28 -30.28
C GLU A 71 27.48 -32.27 -29.49
N ILE A 72 26.88 -31.44 -28.63
CA ILE A 72 27.61 -30.41 -27.87
C ILE A 72 28.11 -31.01 -26.55
N PRO A 73 29.42 -30.95 -26.25
CA PRO A 73 29.98 -31.48 -25.01
C PRO A 73 29.37 -30.82 -23.77
N ILE A 74 29.27 -31.55 -22.66
CA ILE A 74 28.65 -31.08 -21.40
C ILE A 74 29.29 -29.78 -20.88
N VAL A 75 30.61 -29.63 -21.03
CA VAL A 75 31.35 -28.42 -20.63
C VAL A 75 30.94 -27.17 -21.42
N ASN A 76 30.34 -27.36 -22.59
CA ASN A 76 29.84 -26.32 -23.48
C ASN A 76 28.31 -26.19 -23.41
N LEU A 77 27.71 -26.57 -22.29
CA LEU A 77 26.29 -26.40 -22.04
C LEU A 77 26.04 -25.38 -20.93
N GLY A 78 24.98 -24.61 -21.09
CA GLY A 78 24.40 -23.80 -20.02
C GLY A 78 22.89 -24.00 -19.95
N PHE A 79 22.33 -23.94 -18.75
CA PHE A 79 20.88 -24.05 -18.61
C PHE A 79 20.20 -22.72 -19.01
N ASN A 80 19.00 -22.80 -19.60
CA ASN A 80 18.21 -21.66 -20.07
C ASN A 80 16.95 -21.42 -19.21
N ASP A 81 17.09 -21.68 -17.92
CA ASP A 81 16.01 -21.55 -16.94
C ASP A 81 15.77 -20.09 -16.56
N PHE A 82 14.52 -19.66 -16.67
CA PHE A 82 14.06 -18.35 -16.25
C PHE A 82 13.33 -18.43 -14.91
N VAL A 83 13.67 -17.51 -14.00
CA VAL A 83 13.00 -17.40 -12.70
C VAL A 83 11.90 -16.36 -12.79
N ARG A 84 10.66 -16.79 -12.57
CA ARG A 84 9.48 -15.93 -12.52
C ARG A 84 9.19 -15.52 -11.08
N ASP A 85 8.85 -14.24 -10.90
CA ASP A 85 8.21 -13.80 -9.67
C ASP A 85 6.73 -14.21 -9.65
N ARG A 86 6.03 -13.96 -8.54
CA ARG A 86 4.62 -14.34 -8.35
C ARG A 86 3.69 -13.77 -9.42
N ASP A 87 4.04 -12.61 -9.98
CA ASP A 87 3.31 -11.93 -11.06
C ASP A 87 3.85 -12.30 -12.46
N ALA A 88 4.62 -13.39 -12.57
CA ALA A 88 5.24 -13.90 -13.79
C ALA A 88 6.30 -13.00 -14.46
N VAL A 89 6.62 -11.85 -13.86
CA VAL A 89 7.65 -10.94 -14.37
C VAL A 89 9.04 -11.45 -13.99
N ILE A 90 9.97 -11.42 -14.93
CA ILE A 90 11.38 -11.73 -14.67
C ILE A 90 12.05 -10.50 -14.06
N ARG A 91 12.45 -10.61 -12.78
CA ARG A 91 13.26 -9.58 -12.08
C ARG A 91 14.56 -10.13 -11.52
N ARG A 92 14.73 -11.44 -11.56
CA ARG A 92 15.87 -12.18 -11.04
C ARG A 92 16.24 -13.29 -12.01
N TYR A 93 17.48 -13.72 -11.94
CA TYR A 93 17.98 -14.81 -12.78
C TYR A 93 18.99 -15.66 -12.03
N LEU A 94 19.12 -16.90 -12.47
CA LEU A 94 20.07 -17.87 -11.95
C LEU A 94 21.44 -17.67 -12.61
N LEU A 95 22.49 -17.75 -11.80
CA LEU A 95 23.88 -17.83 -12.24
C LEU A 95 24.33 -19.28 -12.32
N PHE A 96 23.96 -20.07 -11.32
CA PHE A 96 24.27 -21.49 -11.22
C PHE A 96 23.17 -22.22 -10.46
N MET A 97 23.06 -23.52 -10.66
CA MET A 97 22.20 -24.41 -9.90
C MET A 97 22.84 -25.80 -9.82
N ASN A 98 22.47 -26.58 -8.80
CA ASN A 98 22.78 -28.00 -8.78
C ASN A 98 21.67 -28.76 -9.53
N PRO A 99 21.97 -29.42 -10.67
CA PRO A 99 20.97 -30.18 -11.39
C PRO A 99 20.40 -31.30 -10.52
N GLU A 100 19.08 -31.46 -10.51
CA GLU A 100 18.44 -32.61 -9.87
C GLU A 100 18.86 -33.91 -10.57
N VAL A 101 18.94 -35.00 -9.79
CA VAL A 101 19.34 -36.33 -10.31
C VAL A 101 18.43 -36.79 -11.47
N THR A 102 17.16 -36.42 -11.44
CA THR A 102 16.15 -36.75 -12.46
C THR A 102 16.11 -35.76 -13.62
N SER A 103 16.85 -34.65 -13.56
CA SER A 103 16.85 -33.64 -14.62
C SER A 103 17.60 -34.13 -15.85
N LEU A 104 17.04 -33.85 -17.02
CA LEU A 104 17.67 -34.13 -18.32
C LEU A 104 18.72 -33.09 -18.71
N CYS A 105 18.84 -31.99 -17.98
CA CYS A 105 19.82 -30.93 -18.21
C CYS A 105 20.99 -31.09 -17.23
N PRO A 106 22.19 -31.48 -17.71
CA PRO A 106 23.35 -31.69 -16.84
C PRO A 106 24.10 -30.40 -16.48
N ALA A 107 23.67 -29.25 -17.02
CA ALA A 107 24.41 -28.00 -16.88
C ALA A 107 24.22 -27.38 -15.49
N SER A 108 25.32 -27.08 -14.80
CA SER A 108 25.29 -26.41 -13.48
C SER A 108 25.38 -24.89 -13.55
N TYR A 109 25.77 -24.33 -14.70
CA TYR A 109 25.89 -22.89 -14.90
C TYR A 109 24.87 -22.39 -15.92
N ALA A 110 24.38 -21.17 -15.72
CA ALA A 110 23.44 -20.54 -16.63
C ALA A 110 24.09 -20.31 -17.99
N PHE A 111 23.28 -20.36 -19.04
CA PHE A 111 23.69 -20.06 -20.41
C PHE A 111 24.38 -18.70 -20.53
N SER A 112 23.80 -17.65 -19.95
CA SER A 112 24.40 -16.31 -19.92
C SER A 112 25.76 -16.27 -19.20
N LEU A 113 25.92 -17.05 -18.14
CA LEU A 113 27.17 -17.10 -17.39
C LEU A 113 28.27 -17.85 -18.14
N GLN A 114 27.95 -18.98 -18.78
CA GLN A 114 28.88 -19.74 -19.63
C GLN A 114 29.43 -18.90 -20.79
N LEU A 115 28.58 -18.12 -21.45
CA LEU A 115 29.00 -17.19 -22.49
C LEU A 115 29.95 -16.12 -21.96
N THR A 116 29.67 -15.63 -20.74
CA THR A 116 30.51 -14.64 -20.08
C THR A 116 31.89 -15.24 -19.74
N PHE A 117 31.97 -16.51 -19.33
CA PHE A 117 33.25 -17.19 -19.08
C PHE A 117 34.12 -17.26 -20.32
N LEU A 118 33.56 -17.67 -21.46
CA LEU A 118 34.29 -17.72 -22.73
C LEU A 118 34.83 -16.34 -23.15
N TYR A 119 34.04 -15.28 -22.93
CA TYR A 119 34.47 -13.92 -23.23
C TYR A 119 35.59 -13.45 -22.29
N LEU A 120 35.42 -13.68 -21.00
CA LEU A 120 36.34 -13.24 -19.95
C LEU A 120 37.64 -14.03 -19.89
N GLN A 121 37.71 -15.22 -20.50
CA GLN A 121 38.92 -16.03 -20.56
C GLN A 121 40.13 -15.25 -21.09
N SER A 122 39.92 -14.37 -22.07
CA SER A 122 41.01 -13.53 -22.62
C SER A 122 41.45 -12.37 -21.74
N PHE A 123 40.73 -12.10 -20.67
CA PHE A 123 41.10 -11.14 -19.63
C PHE A 123 41.71 -11.84 -18.40
N GLU A 124 41.92 -13.16 -18.49
CA GLU A 124 42.44 -14.00 -17.40
C GLU A 124 41.56 -14.00 -16.13
N ILE A 125 40.30 -13.60 -16.26
CA ILE A 125 39.33 -13.57 -15.17
C ILE A 125 38.70 -14.95 -15.04
N ARG A 126 38.85 -15.57 -13.87
CA ARG A 126 38.34 -16.92 -13.58
C ARG A 126 37.19 -16.88 -12.57
N PRO A 127 36.22 -17.81 -12.68
CA PRO A 127 35.18 -18.00 -11.68
C PRO A 127 35.77 -18.59 -10.40
N GLN A 128 35.28 -18.11 -9.26
CA GLN A 128 35.58 -18.66 -7.94
C GLN A 128 34.37 -18.53 -7.01
N PHE A 129 34.38 -19.27 -5.91
CA PHE A 129 33.40 -19.12 -4.84
C PHE A 129 34.08 -18.55 -3.60
N THR A 130 33.43 -17.58 -2.98
CA THR A 130 33.85 -17.04 -1.68
C THR A 130 33.64 -18.08 -0.58
N ARG A 131 34.27 -17.90 0.59
CA ARG A 131 34.02 -18.75 1.77
C ARG A 131 32.56 -18.75 2.22
N ALA A 132 31.83 -17.68 1.92
CA ALA A 132 30.40 -17.54 2.20
C ALA A 132 29.49 -18.23 1.15
N GLY A 133 30.07 -18.90 0.15
CA GLY A 133 29.32 -19.58 -0.92
C GLY A 133 28.82 -18.65 -2.04
N ASN A 134 29.14 -17.35 -2.00
CA ASN A 134 28.80 -16.43 -3.08
C ASN A 134 29.71 -16.64 -4.29
N PHE A 135 29.13 -16.50 -5.48
CA PHE A 135 29.85 -16.57 -6.75
C PHE A 135 30.68 -15.30 -6.98
N GLN A 136 31.87 -15.44 -7.54
CA GLN A 136 32.80 -14.34 -7.76
C GLN A 136 33.50 -14.48 -9.12
N LEU A 137 33.61 -13.35 -9.84
CA LEU A 137 34.42 -13.22 -11.05
C LEU A 137 35.43 -12.09 -10.87
N GLY A 138 36.72 -12.44 -10.86
CA GLY A 138 37.77 -11.47 -10.55
C GLY A 138 37.55 -10.87 -9.16
N ASN A 139 37.40 -9.55 -9.08
CA ASN A 139 37.13 -8.85 -7.82
C ASN A 139 35.64 -8.66 -7.51
N THR A 140 34.75 -9.03 -8.44
CA THR A 140 33.32 -8.79 -8.32
C THR A 140 32.62 -9.98 -7.69
N VAL A 141 31.99 -9.76 -6.53
CA VAL A 141 31.18 -10.75 -5.83
C VAL A 141 29.70 -10.57 -6.20
N PHE A 142 29.08 -11.65 -6.65
CA PHE A 142 27.65 -11.76 -6.92
C PHE A 142 27.00 -12.38 -5.69
N GLU A 143 26.55 -11.52 -4.78
CA GLU A 143 25.88 -11.91 -3.54
C GLU A 143 24.58 -12.65 -3.88
N ASN A 144 24.41 -13.85 -3.34
CA ASN A 144 23.21 -14.64 -3.59
C ASN A 144 21.99 -13.94 -2.97
N PHE A 145 20.90 -13.90 -3.73
CA PHE A 145 19.61 -13.41 -3.27
C PHE A 145 19.13 -14.35 -2.14
N SER A 146 19.15 -13.87 -0.90
CA SER A 146 18.78 -14.67 0.27
C SER A 146 17.26 -14.88 0.35
N PRO A 147 16.77 -16.06 0.78
CA PRO A 147 15.35 -16.30 0.94
C PRO A 147 14.78 -15.33 1.97
N ARG A 148 13.97 -14.39 1.50
CA ARG A 148 13.10 -13.56 2.35
C ARG A 148 11.72 -14.21 2.38
N SER A 149 10.95 -13.98 3.44
CA SER A 149 9.60 -14.54 3.64
C SER A 149 8.64 -14.40 2.44
N SER A 150 8.89 -13.43 1.55
CA SER A 150 8.09 -13.18 0.33
C SER A 150 8.56 -13.93 -0.92
N TYR A 151 9.77 -14.51 -0.95
CA TYR A 151 10.34 -15.17 -2.11
C TYR A 151 10.74 -16.60 -1.76
N ASN A 152 10.04 -17.59 -2.34
CA ASN A 152 10.52 -18.97 -2.34
C ASN A 152 11.73 -19.03 -3.28
N ILE A 153 12.91 -19.17 -2.70
CA ILE A 153 14.16 -19.33 -3.42
C ILE A 153 14.57 -20.78 -3.26
N ASP A 154 14.94 -21.42 -4.36
CA ASP A 154 15.60 -22.72 -4.31
C ASP A 154 16.96 -22.55 -3.61
N PRO A 155 17.18 -23.17 -2.43
CA PRO A 155 18.44 -23.07 -1.71
C PRO A 155 19.63 -23.65 -2.48
N ASN A 156 19.40 -24.37 -3.59
CA ASN A 156 20.42 -25.07 -4.36
C ASN A 156 20.96 -24.29 -5.56
N GLY A 157 20.65 -22.99 -5.69
CA GLY A 157 21.13 -22.15 -6.79
C GLY A 157 21.53 -20.74 -6.37
N GLY A 158 22.41 -20.13 -7.16
CA GLY A 158 22.79 -18.73 -7.03
C GLY A 158 21.90 -17.86 -7.88
N GLN A 159 21.19 -16.92 -7.26
CA GLN A 159 20.30 -15.97 -7.92
C GLN A 159 20.69 -14.55 -7.61
N ILE A 160 20.52 -13.65 -8.59
CA ILE A 160 20.69 -12.21 -8.37
C ILE A 160 19.56 -11.44 -9.05
N LEU A 161 19.38 -10.18 -8.64
CA LEU A 161 18.46 -9.25 -9.30
C LEU A 161 19.00 -8.83 -10.69
N LEU A 162 18.08 -8.73 -11.65
CA LEU A 162 18.36 -8.33 -13.01
C LEU A 162 18.25 -6.80 -13.14
N ASN A 163 19.38 -6.15 -13.37
CA ASN A 163 19.52 -4.73 -13.66
C ASN A 163 19.41 -4.51 -15.18
N TYR A 164 18.18 -4.50 -15.69
CA TYR A 164 17.89 -4.28 -17.10
C TYR A 164 18.55 -2.99 -17.63
N ARG A 165 19.16 -3.06 -18.81
CA ARG A 165 19.86 -1.93 -19.44
C ARG A 165 19.03 -1.23 -20.51
N SER A 166 18.18 -1.97 -21.22
CA SER A 166 17.41 -1.45 -22.35
C SER A 166 16.13 -2.26 -22.54
N SER A 167 15.04 -1.61 -22.96
CA SER A 167 13.78 -2.31 -23.24
C SER A 167 13.74 -2.99 -24.60
N LYS A 168 14.54 -2.52 -25.58
CA LYS A 168 14.49 -3.03 -26.98
C LYS A 168 15.85 -3.20 -27.64
N TYR A 169 16.78 -2.27 -27.42
CA TYR A 169 18.06 -2.21 -28.12
C TYR A 169 19.22 -2.51 -27.18
N ILE A 170 19.34 -3.77 -26.75
CA ILE A 170 20.44 -4.22 -25.87
C ILE A 170 21.72 -4.56 -26.65
N ALA A 171 21.56 -5.01 -27.90
CA ALA A 171 22.64 -5.40 -28.79
C ALA A 171 22.22 -5.14 -30.25
N GLU A 172 23.20 -5.13 -31.14
CA GLU A 172 22.98 -5.15 -32.59
C GLU A 172 22.23 -6.43 -32.98
N GLN A 173 21.13 -6.29 -33.72
CA GLN A 173 20.28 -7.41 -34.13
C GLN A 173 20.31 -7.53 -35.64
N VAL A 174 20.65 -8.72 -36.14
CA VAL A 174 20.70 -9.03 -37.57
C VAL A 174 19.88 -10.29 -37.80
N THR A 175 18.98 -10.25 -38.79
CA THR A 175 18.18 -11.45 -39.12
C THR A 175 19.08 -12.53 -39.74
N LEU A 176 18.70 -13.81 -39.58
CA LEU A 176 19.42 -14.92 -40.19
C LEU A 176 19.63 -14.73 -41.69
N THR A 177 18.60 -14.30 -42.41
CA THR A 177 18.65 -14.06 -43.86
C THR A 177 19.64 -12.95 -44.21
N GLN A 178 19.58 -11.81 -43.52
CA GLN A 178 20.53 -10.71 -43.74
C GLN A 178 21.96 -11.14 -43.43
N PHE A 179 22.17 -11.84 -42.32
CA PHE A 179 23.50 -12.31 -41.92
C PHE A 179 24.06 -13.30 -42.95
N LEU A 180 23.27 -14.26 -43.42
CA LEU A 180 23.71 -15.26 -44.42
C LEU A 180 23.97 -14.65 -45.80
N SER A 181 23.20 -13.64 -46.22
CA SER A 181 23.36 -12.98 -47.52
C SER A 181 24.48 -11.92 -47.56
N SER A 182 24.90 -11.38 -46.41
CA SER A 182 25.93 -10.31 -46.36
C SER A 182 27.34 -10.80 -46.73
N PRO A 183 28.25 -9.98 -47.27
CA PRO A 183 29.64 -10.39 -47.44
C PRO A 183 30.32 -10.74 -46.11
N VAL A 184 31.25 -11.70 -46.10
CA VAL A 184 31.92 -12.16 -44.85
C VAL A 184 32.71 -11.02 -44.17
N ASN A 185 33.26 -10.09 -44.95
CA ASN A 185 34.15 -9.03 -44.47
C ASN A 185 33.46 -7.91 -43.67
N SER A 186 32.13 -7.86 -43.61
CA SER A 186 31.42 -6.85 -42.80
C SER A 186 31.64 -7.02 -41.29
N SER A 187 32.24 -8.14 -40.84
CA SER A 187 32.75 -8.45 -39.50
C SER A 187 31.93 -7.98 -38.27
N PRO A 188 30.59 -8.06 -38.25
CA PRO A 188 29.82 -7.65 -37.07
C PRO A 188 30.05 -8.54 -35.83
N ALA A 189 30.63 -9.73 -35.98
CA ALA A 189 30.81 -10.70 -34.88
C ALA A 189 32.22 -10.75 -34.27
N LYS A 190 33.22 -10.07 -34.86
CA LYS A 190 34.61 -10.16 -34.40
C LYS A 190 34.76 -9.63 -32.98
N ASP A 191 35.44 -10.40 -32.12
CA ASP A 191 35.69 -10.04 -30.72
C ASP A 191 34.42 -9.80 -29.86
N ARG A 192 33.26 -10.30 -30.30
CA ARG A 192 31.97 -10.15 -29.61
C ARG A 192 31.40 -11.48 -29.13
N ILE A 193 30.41 -11.41 -28.24
CA ILE A 193 29.48 -12.51 -27.96
C ILE A 193 28.36 -12.44 -29.00
N VAL A 194 28.05 -13.56 -29.63
CA VAL A 194 26.92 -13.68 -30.56
C VAL A 194 25.88 -14.59 -29.94
N LEU A 195 24.64 -14.09 -29.85
CA LEU A 195 23.48 -14.88 -29.42
C LEU A 195 22.61 -15.22 -30.63
N ILE A 196 22.28 -16.49 -30.78
CA ILE A 196 21.43 -17.01 -31.86
C ILE A 196 20.14 -17.52 -31.20
N GLY A 197 19.01 -16.87 -31.46
CA GLY A 197 17.73 -17.26 -30.88
C GLY A 197 16.54 -16.75 -31.69
N SER A 198 15.34 -17.15 -31.28
CA SER A 198 14.09 -16.74 -31.93
C SER A 198 13.53 -15.46 -31.30
N VAL A 199 13.04 -14.54 -32.14
CA VAL A 199 12.25 -13.38 -31.71
C VAL A 199 10.81 -13.42 -32.25
N ALA A 200 10.42 -14.56 -32.82
CA ALA A 200 9.10 -14.75 -33.42
C ALA A 200 8.02 -14.88 -32.34
N LYS A 201 6.89 -14.20 -32.55
CA LYS A 201 5.69 -14.26 -31.68
C LYS A 201 4.64 -15.28 -32.18
N GLY A 202 5.09 -16.31 -32.92
CA GLY A 202 4.21 -17.30 -33.55
C GLY A 202 3.62 -18.30 -32.56
N ASP A 203 3.32 -19.51 -33.02
CA ASP A 203 2.58 -20.52 -32.24
C ASP A 203 3.28 -20.98 -30.96
N PHE A 204 4.61 -20.81 -30.87
CA PHE A 204 5.42 -21.13 -29.68
C PHE A 204 6.38 -19.98 -29.39
N PRO A 205 5.87 -18.86 -28.81
CA PRO A 205 6.69 -17.69 -28.56
C PRO A 205 7.61 -17.95 -27.36
N ASP A 206 8.92 -17.78 -27.56
CA ASP A 206 9.88 -17.66 -26.46
C ASP A 206 9.93 -16.19 -26.03
N THR A 207 8.89 -15.75 -25.33
CA THR A 207 8.75 -14.38 -24.82
C THR A 207 8.40 -14.38 -23.35
N TRP A 208 8.89 -13.37 -22.64
CA TRP A 208 8.76 -13.26 -21.19
C TRP A 208 8.29 -11.88 -20.76
N ALA A 209 7.46 -11.85 -19.72
CA ALA A 209 7.08 -10.62 -19.05
C ALA A 209 8.30 -10.02 -18.34
N THR A 210 8.52 -8.72 -18.54
CA THR A 210 9.61 -7.96 -17.93
C THR A 210 9.06 -6.66 -17.33
N PRO A 211 9.83 -5.91 -16.53
CA PRO A 211 9.40 -4.59 -16.05
C PRO A 211 9.01 -3.60 -17.15
N TYR A 212 9.36 -3.87 -18.43
CA TYR A 212 9.01 -3.04 -19.57
C TYR A 212 7.67 -3.41 -20.23
N GLY A 213 7.07 -4.54 -19.87
CA GLY A 213 5.86 -5.04 -20.53
C GLY A 213 5.51 -6.45 -20.09
N SER A 214 4.25 -6.63 -19.69
CA SER A 214 3.66 -7.92 -19.32
C SER A 214 2.68 -8.48 -20.36
N PRO A 215 1.85 -7.65 -21.05
CA PRO A 215 1.00 -8.13 -22.15
C PRO A 215 1.81 -8.85 -23.23
N LEU A 216 1.26 -9.91 -23.84
CA LEU A 216 1.98 -10.79 -24.77
C LEU A 216 2.64 -10.02 -25.93
N ASN A 217 1.99 -8.97 -26.43
CA ASN A 217 2.52 -8.09 -27.48
C ASN A 217 3.71 -7.24 -27.04
N GLU A 218 3.92 -7.04 -25.73
CA GLU A 218 4.98 -6.22 -25.13
C GLU A 218 6.08 -7.07 -24.47
N GLN A 219 5.89 -8.39 -24.36
CA GLN A 219 6.87 -9.29 -23.78
C GLN A 219 8.19 -9.29 -24.57
N MET A 220 9.28 -9.45 -23.83
CA MET A 220 10.64 -9.47 -24.36
C MET A 220 11.00 -10.89 -24.82
N PRO A 221 11.55 -11.09 -26.04
CA PRO A 221 12.08 -12.38 -26.47
C PRO A 221 13.13 -12.95 -25.50
N GLY A 222 13.10 -14.26 -25.25
CA GLY A 222 14.00 -14.96 -24.31
C GLY A 222 15.47 -14.70 -24.58
N VAL A 223 15.89 -14.76 -25.85
CA VAL A 223 17.26 -14.42 -26.28
C VAL A 223 17.68 -12.99 -25.92
N LEU A 224 16.75 -12.03 -25.92
CA LEU A 224 17.03 -10.67 -25.49
C LEU A 224 17.12 -10.57 -23.97
N VAL A 225 16.35 -11.36 -23.20
CA VAL A 225 16.52 -11.45 -21.75
C VAL A 225 17.89 -12.05 -21.41
N GLN A 226 18.33 -13.11 -22.10
CA GLN A 226 19.69 -13.66 -21.96
C GLN A 226 20.76 -12.62 -22.29
N ALA A 227 20.55 -11.79 -23.32
CA ALA A 227 21.45 -10.68 -23.63
C ALA A 227 21.54 -9.65 -22.49
N GLN A 228 20.44 -9.36 -21.77
CA GLN A 228 20.48 -8.49 -20.58
C GLN A 228 21.33 -9.10 -19.46
N MET A 229 21.18 -10.41 -19.22
CA MET A 229 21.97 -11.12 -18.20
C MET A 229 23.46 -11.08 -18.52
N VAL A 230 23.85 -11.45 -19.75
CA VAL A 230 25.25 -11.36 -20.23
C VAL A 230 25.77 -9.93 -20.09
N SER A 231 25.00 -8.94 -20.55
CA SER A 231 25.36 -7.52 -20.48
C SER A 231 25.57 -7.06 -19.03
N GLN A 232 24.73 -7.50 -18.09
CA GLN A 232 24.90 -7.20 -16.68
C GLN A 232 26.17 -7.82 -16.13
N ILE A 233 26.42 -9.11 -16.32
CA ILE A 233 27.60 -9.79 -15.78
C ILE A 233 28.87 -9.11 -16.30
N LEU A 234 28.98 -8.91 -17.62
CA LEU A 234 30.14 -8.27 -18.24
C LEU A 234 30.35 -6.84 -17.76
N SER A 235 29.31 -6.01 -17.76
CA SER A 235 29.45 -4.60 -17.36
C SER A 235 29.74 -4.45 -15.87
N THR A 236 29.30 -5.42 -15.04
CA THR A 236 29.64 -5.42 -13.61
C THR A 236 31.11 -5.77 -13.42
N VAL A 237 31.64 -6.74 -14.18
CA VAL A 237 33.03 -7.20 -14.06
C VAL A 237 34.03 -6.25 -14.71
N LEU A 238 33.71 -5.71 -15.90
CA LEU A 238 34.63 -4.90 -16.70
C LEU A 238 34.48 -3.40 -16.46
N ASP A 239 33.24 -2.93 -16.27
CA ASP A 239 32.92 -1.49 -16.19
C ASP A 239 32.53 -1.03 -14.77
N ASN A 240 32.58 -1.94 -13.77
CA ASN A 240 32.09 -1.69 -12.41
C ASN A 240 30.63 -1.18 -12.34
N ARG A 241 29.77 -1.58 -13.29
CA ARG A 241 28.33 -1.26 -13.23
C ARG A 241 27.73 -1.85 -11.94
N PRO A 242 26.99 -1.08 -11.14
CA PRO A 242 26.45 -1.57 -9.88
C PRO A 242 25.41 -2.69 -10.08
N LEU A 243 25.53 -3.74 -9.26
CA LEU A 243 24.47 -4.73 -9.06
C LEU A 243 23.37 -4.11 -8.20
N ILE A 244 22.12 -4.54 -8.42
CA ILE A 244 21.04 -4.18 -7.51
C ILE A 244 21.18 -5.05 -6.25
N LYS A 245 21.48 -4.39 -5.14
CA LYS A 245 21.61 -4.95 -3.81
C LYS A 245 20.39 -4.59 -2.98
N ILE A 246 20.05 -5.47 -2.06
CA ILE A 246 19.03 -5.19 -1.05
C ILE A 246 19.73 -4.90 0.28
N LEU A 247 19.10 -4.11 1.12
CA LEU A 247 19.57 -3.89 2.48
C LEU A 247 19.63 -5.21 3.26
N PRO A 248 20.64 -5.38 4.14
CA PRO A 248 20.58 -6.37 5.21
C PRO A 248 19.31 -6.16 6.05
N GLU A 249 18.76 -7.24 6.61
CA GLU A 249 17.49 -7.21 7.35
C GLU A 249 17.45 -6.14 8.44
N LEU A 250 18.52 -6.03 9.25
CA LEU A 250 18.62 -5.01 10.29
C LEU A 250 18.56 -3.58 9.73
N MET A 251 19.24 -3.31 8.61
CA MET A 251 19.24 -1.99 7.99
C MET A 251 17.88 -1.65 7.40
N GLU A 252 17.13 -2.65 6.93
CA GLU A 252 15.76 -2.49 6.46
C GLU A 252 14.83 -2.05 7.60
N TRP A 253 14.91 -2.72 8.76
CA TRP A 253 14.15 -2.34 9.95
C TRP A 253 14.50 -0.92 10.42
N LEU A 254 15.80 -0.59 10.46
CA LEU A 254 16.26 0.76 10.81
C LEU A 254 15.75 1.82 9.83
N TRP A 255 15.71 1.50 8.53
CA TRP A 255 15.18 2.39 7.51
C TRP A 255 13.69 2.65 7.69
N ILE A 256 12.89 1.60 7.90
CA ILE A 256 11.43 1.71 8.11
C ILE A 256 11.14 2.48 9.40
N PHE A 257 11.82 2.12 10.50
CA PHE A 257 11.71 2.82 11.78
C PHE A 257 12.12 4.28 11.66
N GLY A 258 13.21 4.57 10.94
CA GLY A 258 13.68 5.92 10.66
C GLY A 258 12.59 6.80 10.04
N TRP A 259 11.91 6.33 8.99
CA TRP A 259 10.84 7.11 8.36
C TRP A 259 9.59 7.25 9.24
N SER A 260 9.29 6.27 10.10
CA SER A 260 8.27 6.42 11.14
C SER A 260 8.61 7.52 12.14
N THR A 261 9.87 7.59 12.60
CA THR A 261 10.30 8.65 13.52
C THR A 261 10.30 10.04 12.89
N VAL A 262 10.63 10.14 11.60
CA VAL A 262 10.55 11.39 10.83
C VAL A 262 9.10 11.87 10.76
N GLY A 263 8.16 11.00 10.38
CA GLY A 263 6.74 11.36 10.31
C GLY A 263 6.16 11.80 11.66
N ALA A 264 6.47 11.07 12.74
CA ALA A 264 6.05 11.42 14.11
C ALA A 264 6.63 12.78 14.56
N SER A 265 7.90 13.04 14.26
CA SER A 265 8.58 14.29 14.63
C SER A 265 7.97 15.50 13.91
N ILE A 266 7.68 15.37 12.62
CA ILE A 266 7.01 16.43 11.83
C ILE A 266 5.61 16.69 12.39
N SER A 267 4.83 15.63 12.63
CA SER A 267 3.47 15.74 13.18
C SER A 267 3.46 16.44 14.55
N LEU A 268 4.34 16.02 15.47
CA LEU A 268 4.47 16.63 16.80
C LEU A 268 4.90 18.10 16.72
N GLY A 269 5.86 18.43 15.85
CA GLY A 269 6.32 19.80 15.66
C GLY A 269 5.23 20.73 15.13
N LEU A 270 4.51 20.31 14.09
CA LEU A 270 3.38 21.07 13.53
C LEU A 270 2.25 21.25 14.54
N TRP A 271 1.97 20.24 15.37
CA TRP A 271 1.00 20.32 16.45
C TRP A 271 1.43 21.33 17.52
N ARG A 272 2.66 21.25 18.03
CA ARG A 272 3.18 22.17 19.06
C ARG A 272 3.18 23.63 18.61
N LEU A 273 3.51 23.88 17.34
CA LEU A 273 3.55 25.22 16.76
C LEU A 273 2.17 25.72 16.28
N ARG A 274 1.10 24.92 16.45
CA ARG A 274 -0.26 25.20 15.98
C ARG A 274 -0.37 25.47 14.47
N PHE A 275 0.58 24.95 13.68
CA PHE A 275 0.61 25.07 12.22
C PHE A 275 -0.05 23.85 11.55
N THR A 276 -1.22 23.45 12.02
CA THR A 276 -1.95 22.28 11.48
C THR A 276 -2.32 22.43 10.00
N GLN A 277 -2.43 23.66 9.51
CA GLN A 277 -2.63 24.03 8.10
C GLN A 277 -1.51 23.51 7.18
N LEU A 278 -0.29 23.32 7.71
CA LEU A 278 0.88 22.86 6.96
C LEU A 278 1.03 21.33 6.95
N SER A 279 0.12 20.59 7.59
CA SER A 279 0.14 19.12 7.62
C SER A 279 0.11 18.51 6.21
N THR A 280 -0.87 18.89 5.39
CA THR A 280 -1.01 18.39 4.01
C THR A 280 0.22 18.65 3.14
N PRO A 281 0.76 19.89 3.02
CA PRO A 281 1.96 20.11 2.23
C PRO A 281 3.20 19.39 2.80
N SER A 282 3.31 19.22 4.12
CA SER A 282 4.42 18.49 4.72
C SER A 282 4.43 17.00 4.34
N ILE A 283 3.26 16.36 4.24
CA ILE A 283 3.13 14.97 3.78
C ILE A 283 3.62 14.85 2.35
N LEU A 284 3.15 15.73 1.45
CA LEU A 284 3.53 15.69 0.03
C LEU A 284 5.05 15.87 -0.15
N ILE A 285 5.65 16.82 0.55
CA ILE A 285 7.09 17.08 0.51
C ILE A 285 7.86 15.85 1.00
N THR A 286 7.51 15.33 2.17
CA THR A 286 8.24 14.23 2.79
C THR A 286 8.13 12.94 1.96
N MET A 287 6.96 12.66 1.38
CA MET A 287 6.75 11.53 0.48
C MET A 287 7.57 11.66 -0.81
N THR A 288 7.64 12.87 -1.37
CA THR A 288 8.47 13.15 -2.54
C THR A 288 9.96 12.99 -2.22
N CYS A 289 10.41 13.45 -1.05
CA CYS A 289 11.78 13.25 -0.57
C CYS A 289 12.10 11.77 -0.39
N LEU A 290 11.24 11.00 0.27
CA LEU A 290 11.42 9.56 0.44
C LEU A 290 11.51 8.84 -0.92
N ALA A 291 10.59 9.14 -1.85
CA ALA A 291 10.61 8.57 -3.19
C ALA A 291 11.89 8.97 -3.95
N GLY A 292 12.33 10.22 -3.83
CA GLY A 292 13.57 10.72 -4.43
C GLY A 292 14.81 10.02 -3.86
N ILE A 293 14.88 9.80 -2.55
CA ILE A 293 16.00 9.07 -1.91
C ILE A 293 16.01 7.61 -2.37
N CYS A 294 14.86 6.94 -2.40
CA CYS A 294 14.76 5.57 -2.92
C CYS A 294 15.16 5.49 -4.40
N TYR A 295 14.79 6.48 -5.22
CA TYR A 295 15.18 6.54 -6.63
C TYR A 295 16.69 6.73 -6.80
N LEU A 296 17.29 7.69 -6.09
CA LEU A 296 18.74 7.92 -6.13
C LEU A 296 19.51 6.71 -5.62
N ALA A 297 19.06 6.08 -4.54
CA ALA A 297 19.64 4.85 -4.03
C ALA A 297 19.59 3.73 -5.10
N LEU A 298 18.47 3.58 -5.80
CA LEU A 298 18.32 2.58 -6.86
C LEU A 298 19.30 2.82 -8.02
N MET A 299 19.52 4.09 -8.40
CA MET A 299 20.52 4.45 -9.42
C MET A 299 21.96 4.09 -8.99
N LEU A 300 22.23 4.08 -7.69
CA LEU A 300 23.48 3.63 -7.10
C LEU A 300 23.53 2.10 -6.85
N GLY A 301 22.48 1.36 -7.24
CA GLY A 301 22.38 -0.08 -7.06
C GLY A 301 21.78 -0.52 -5.72
N TRP A 302 21.12 0.36 -4.96
CA TRP A 302 20.48 0.02 -3.68
C TRP A 302 18.96 0.03 -3.80
N TRP A 303 18.34 -1.13 -3.61
CA TRP A 303 16.88 -1.25 -3.57
C TRP A 303 16.35 -1.08 -2.14
N LEU A 304 15.83 0.10 -1.84
CA LEU A 304 15.25 0.46 -0.54
C LEU A 304 13.74 0.15 -0.47
N PRO A 305 13.19 -0.24 0.69
CA PRO A 305 11.79 -0.60 0.85
C PRO A 305 10.89 0.65 0.88
N LEU A 306 10.55 1.17 -0.30
CA LEU A 306 9.74 2.38 -0.43
C LEU A 306 8.34 2.23 0.19
N ILE A 307 7.63 1.14 -0.10
CA ILE A 307 6.22 0.96 0.33
C ILE A 307 6.09 0.88 1.86
N PRO A 308 6.83 0.01 2.58
CA PRO A 308 6.76 -0.02 4.05
C PRO A 308 7.15 1.32 4.70
N ALA A 309 8.15 2.02 4.15
CA ALA A 309 8.53 3.34 4.63
C ALA A 309 7.41 4.37 4.40
N MET A 310 6.76 4.37 3.23
CA MET A 310 5.61 5.23 2.95
C MET A 310 4.44 4.97 3.91
N VAL A 311 4.11 3.70 4.17
CA VAL A 311 3.00 3.33 5.05
C VAL A 311 3.26 3.79 6.49
N THR A 312 4.45 3.51 7.03
CA THR A 312 4.81 3.90 8.41
C THR A 312 4.96 5.41 8.59
N LEU A 313 5.42 6.10 7.54
CA LEU A 313 5.46 7.55 7.48
C LEU A 313 4.04 8.14 7.50
N LEU A 314 3.14 7.67 6.62
CA LEU A 314 1.76 8.13 6.59
C LEU A 314 1.04 7.83 7.92
N SER A 315 1.19 6.62 8.47
CA SER A 315 0.53 6.23 9.72
C SER A 315 1.00 7.07 10.91
N SER A 316 2.26 7.51 10.93
CA SER A 316 2.80 8.38 11.97
C SER A 316 2.47 9.87 11.77
N MET A 317 2.20 10.28 10.53
CA MET A 317 1.82 11.65 10.18
C MET A 317 0.32 11.92 10.24
N ILE A 318 -0.54 10.89 10.19
CA ILE A 318 -1.95 11.05 10.56
C ILE A 318 -1.95 11.60 11.98
N PRO A 319 -2.35 12.87 12.17
CA PRO A 319 -2.37 13.44 13.51
C PRO A 319 -3.32 12.59 14.35
N MET A 320 -3.22 12.63 15.67
CA MET A 320 -4.41 12.42 16.48
C MET A 320 -5.25 13.71 16.41
N PRO A 321 -6.33 13.79 15.59
CA PRO A 321 -7.42 14.69 15.91
C PRO A 321 -8.67 13.89 16.26
N VAL A 322 -8.52 12.71 16.89
CA VAL A 322 -9.64 11.87 17.38
C VAL A 322 -9.32 11.27 18.76
N VAL A 323 -8.59 11.99 19.60
CA VAL A 323 -9.14 12.20 20.92
C VAL A 323 -9.77 13.57 20.77
N PRO A 324 -11.11 13.68 20.58
CA PRO A 324 -11.73 14.98 20.76
C PRO A 324 -11.24 15.54 22.09
N SER A 325 -11.27 16.84 22.28
CA SER A 325 -11.13 17.51 23.57
C SER A 325 -12.22 17.08 24.60
N TYR A 326 -12.66 15.82 24.55
CA TYR A 326 -13.60 15.12 25.40
C TYR A 326 -13.27 15.24 26.89
N PRO A 327 -11.99 15.22 27.35
CA PRO A 327 -11.72 15.42 28.77
C PRO A 327 -11.79 16.90 29.21
N LEU A 328 -11.61 17.86 28.30
CA LEU A 328 -11.57 19.29 28.62
C LEU A 328 -12.97 19.94 28.58
N ASP A 329 -13.84 19.51 27.66
CA ASP A 329 -15.23 20.00 27.60
C ASP A 329 -16.10 19.50 28.77
N GLN A 330 -15.84 18.29 29.29
CA GLN A 330 -16.62 17.71 30.37
C GLN A 330 -16.32 18.37 31.74
N LEU A 331 -15.08 18.79 31.95
CA LEU A 331 -14.65 19.55 33.13
C LEU A 331 -15.20 20.98 33.14
N ASP A 332 -15.27 21.64 31.97
CA ASP A 332 -15.84 22.99 31.83
C ASP A 332 -17.38 22.97 31.99
N PHE A 333 -18.05 21.88 31.60
CA PHE A 333 -19.49 21.69 31.77
C PHE A 333 -19.92 21.56 33.24
N GLN A 334 -19.27 20.67 34.02
CA GLN A 334 -19.60 20.49 35.44
C GLN A 334 -19.39 21.78 36.25
N ARG A 335 -18.28 22.49 35.99
CA ARG A 335 -17.97 23.75 36.68
C ARG A 335 -18.95 24.87 36.33
N THR A 336 -19.45 24.88 35.09
CA THR A 336 -20.50 25.82 34.67
C THR A 336 -21.84 25.47 35.34
N LEU A 337 -22.15 24.19 35.52
CA LEU A 337 -23.36 23.73 36.22
C LEU A 337 -23.31 24.09 37.71
N GLU A 338 -22.17 23.87 38.38
CA GLU A 338 -21.94 24.27 39.79
C GLU A 338 -22.13 25.77 39.98
N LEU A 339 -21.56 26.60 39.10
CA LEU A 339 -21.72 28.07 39.19
C LEU A 339 -23.19 28.52 39.01
N ILE A 340 -23.99 27.79 38.22
CA ILE A 340 -25.42 28.08 38.05
C ILE A 340 -26.21 27.69 39.30
N ILE A 341 -25.85 26.57 39.94
CA ILE A 341 -26.49 26.07 41.17
C ILE A 341 -26.09 26.92 42.39
N GLU A 342 -24.81 27.30 42.53
CA GLU A 342 -24.36 28.21 43.58
C GLU A 342 -25.03 29.60 43.47
N ALA A 343 -25.22 30.10 42.24
CA ALA A 343 -25.92 31.35 42.03
C ALA A 343 -27.42 31.26 42.39
N TYR A 344 -28.03 30.07 42.27
CA TYR A 344 -29.42 29.79 42.67
C TYR A 344 -29.61 29.83 44.19
N ASP A 345 -28.67 29.26 44.95
CA ASP A 345 -28.76 29.20 46.42
C ASP A 345 -28.48 30.55 47.12
N GLY A 346 -27.78 31.48 46.45
CA GLY A 346 -27.32 32.74 47.05
C GLY A 346 -28.24 33.96 46.86
N ASN A 347 -28.71 34.24 45.63
CA ASN A 347 -29.55 35.41 45.30
C ASN A 347 -30.08 35.35 43.84
N LEU A 348 -31.40 35.42 43.66
CA LEU A 348 -32.08 35.27 42.37
C LEU A 348 -31.72 36.37 41.33
N ALA A 349 -31.29 37.56 41.80
CA ALA A 349 -30.84 38.65 40.91
C ALA A 349 -29.43 38.39 40.34
N ASP A 350 -28.54 37.82 41.14
CA ASP A 350 -27.15 37.56 40.74
C ASP A 350 -27.05 36.38 39.77
N ALA A 351 -27.91 35.37 39.95
CA ALA A 351 -28.08 34.26 39.00
C ALA A 351 -28.42 34.73 37.59
N ARG A 352 -29.32 35.71 37.44
CA ARG A 352 -29.70 36.26 36.12
C ARG A 352 -28.52 36.92 35.41
N VAL A 353 -27.69 37.66 36.14
CA VAL A 353 -26.52 38.36 35.57
C VAL A 353 -25.44 37.37 35.15
N ALA A 354 -25.13 36.38 35.99
CA ALA A 354 -24.13 35.35 35.71
C ALA A 354 -24.49 34.52 34.46
N VAL A 355 -25.74 34.08 34.35
CA VAL A 355 -26.25 33.32 33.21
C VAL A 355 -26.24 34.18 31.93
N GLY A 356 -26.62 35.45 32.02
CA GLY A 356 -26.58 36.40 30.90
C GLY A 356 -25.17 36.60 30.33
N TYR A 357 -24.16 36.64 31.20
CA TYR A 357 -22.75 36.73 30.78
C TYR A 357 -22.29 35.46 30.03
N LEU A 358 -22.67 34.28 30.53
CA LEU A 358 -22.29 32.99 29.94
C LEU A 358 -22.89 32.80 28.53
N ILE A 359 -24.17 33.14 28.35
CA ILE A 359 -24.87 33.01 27.06
C ILE A 359 -24.28 33.95 25.99
N ASN A 360 -23.79 35.13 26.39
CA ASN A 360 -23.23 36.12 25.48
C ASN A 360 -21.74 35.90 25.15
N SER A 361 -21.05 34.99 25.85
CA SER A 361 -19.64 34.67 25.59
C SER A 361 -19.48 33.57 24.52
N SER A 362 -18.84 33.89 23.39
CA SER A 362 -18.71 32.99 22.22
C SER A 362 -18.20 31.56 22.50
N PRO A 363 -17.20 31.30 23.37
CA PRO A 363 -16.74 29.94 23.63
C PRO A 363 -17.65 29.15 24.57
N ARG A 364 -18.44 29.80 25.44
CA ARG A 364 -19.27 29.12 26.47
C ARG A 364 -20.77 29.10 26.17
N LYS A 365 -21.18 29.73 25.07
CA LYS A 365 -22.59 29.83 24.65
C LYS A 365 -23.27 28.46 24.48
N ARG A 366 -22.64 27.50 23.81
CA ARG A 366 -23.26 26.18 23.55
C ARG A 366 -23.40 25.32 24.83
N PRO A 367 -22.35 25.14 25.66
CA PRO A 367 -22.46 24.39 26.91
C PRO A 367 -23.43 25.03 27.91
N ALA A 368 -23.42 26.36 28.04
CA ALA A 368 -24.33 27.07 28.93
C ALA A 368 -25.81 26.89 28.52
N ILE A 369 -26.11 26.94 27.23
CA ILE A 369 -27.46 26.66 26.73
C ILE A 369 -27.87 25.22 27.05
N GLN A 370 -26.99 24.24 26.84
CA GLN A 370 -27.27 22.83 27.14
C GLN A 370 -27.52 22.58 28.62
N GLY A 371 -26.72 23.18 29.52
CA GLY A 371 -26.92 23.09 30.97
C GLY A 371 -28.24 23.70 31.45
N LEU A 372 -28.69 24.80 30.82
CA LEU A 372 -30.00 25.38 31.11
C LEU A 372 -31.16 24.46 30.72
N ILE A 373 -31.03 23.73 29.60
CA ILE A 373 -32.06 22.78 29.16
C ILE A 373 -32.17 21.64 30.16
N SER A 374 -31.03 21.06 30.57
CA SER A 374 -31.04 19.94 31.51
C SER A 374 -31.64 20.33 32.85
N VAL A 375 -31.28 21.49 33.41
CA VAL A 375 -31.87 21.96 34.69
C VAL A 375 -33.38 22.20 34.56
N ALA A 376 -33.83 22.81 33.46
CA ALA A 376 -35.26 23.02 33.23
C ALA A 376 -36.02 21.70 33.06
N MET A 377 -35.46 20.74 32.33
CA MET A 377 -36.06 19.41 32.15
C MET A 377 -36.12 18.63 33.46
N ASP A 378 -35.03 18.62 34.23
CA ASP A 378 -34.97 17.90 35.51
C ASP A 378 -35.98 18.48 36.51
N ALA A 379 -36.09 19.81 36.59
CA ALA A 379 -37.10 20.47 37.42
C ALA A 379 -38.52 20.06 37.01
N LEU A 380 -38.85 20.10 35.72
CA LEU A 380 -40.19 19.69 35.23
C LEU A 380 -40.47 18.20 35.44
N ASN A 381 -39.46 17.35 35.26
CA ASN A 381 -39.55 15.90 35.44
C ASN A 381 -39.65 15.48 36.92
N SER A 382 -39.13 16.30 37.83
CA SER A 382 -39.21 16.07 39.28
C SER A 382 -40.60 16.32 39.88
N CYS A 383 -41.52 16.93 39.12
CA CYS A 383 -42.89 17.18 39.56
C CYS A 383 -43.68 15.87 39.67
N GLN A 384 -43.89 15.38 40.89
CA GLN A 384 -44.67 14.17 41.17
C GLN A 384 -46.09 14.44 41.70
N THR A 385 -46.40 15.70 42.01
CA THR A 385 -47.70 16.11 42.60
C THR A 385 -48.26 17.33 41.87
N ILE A 386 -49.57 17.56 42.00
CA ILE A 386 -50.23 18.74 41.42
C ILE A 386 -49.69 20.06 42.00
N GLU A 387 -49.30 20.09 43.28
CA GLU A 387 -48.64 21.24 43.92
C GLU A 387 -47.24 21.48 43.34
N GLY A 388 -46.50 20.42 43.02
CA GLY A 388 -45.22 20.52 42.33
C GLY A 388 -45.38 21.16 40.94
N ILE A 389 -46.39 20.72 40.18
CA ILE A 389 -46.73 21.32 38.88
C ILE A 389 -47.16 22.78 39.05
N ALA A 390 -47.91 23.14 40.09
CA ALA A 390 -48.35 24.52 40.32
C ALA A 390 -47.22 25.50 40.71
N THR A 391 -46.11 25.00 41.25
CA THR A 391 -45.02 25.83 41.80
C THR A 391 -43.77 25.87 40.93
N VAL A 392 -43.58 24.90 40.01
CA VAL A 392 -42.38 24.80 39.16
C VAL A 392 -42.16 26.02 38.28
N ALA A 393 -43.21 26.73 37.85
CA ALA A 393 -43.05 27.98 37.09
C ALA A 393 -42.35 29.09 37.90
N ASN A 394 -42.55 29.14 39.22
CA ASN A 394 -41.81 30.07 40.08
C ASN A 394 -40.36 29.63 40.24
N GLN A 395 -40.11 28.32 40.32
CA GLN A 395 -38.76 27.76 40.46
C GLN A 395 -37.90 28.01 39.22
N LEU A 396 -38.52 28.11 38.03
CA LEU A 396 -37.84 28.37 36.76
C LEU A 396 -37.88 29.84 36.32
N ALA A 397 -38.43 30.74 37.14
CA ALA A 397 -38.59 32.16 36.81
C ALA A 397 -37.26 32.93 36.63
N TRP A 398 -36.13 32.33 37.00
CA TRP A 398 -34.79 32.90 36.82
C TRP A 398 -34.25 32.75 35.40
N ILE A 399 -34.80 31.83 34.59
CA ILE A 399 -34.31 31.60 33.21
C ILE A 399 -34.57 32.85 32.36
N PRO A 400 -33.54 33.41 31.70
CA PRO A 400 -33.68 34.67 30.97
C PRO A 400 -34.58 34.53 29.73
N SER A 401 -35.38 35.56 29.47
CA SER A 401 -36.17 35.73 28.24
C SER A 401 -35.54 36.85 27.38
N PRO A 402 -35.34 36.67 26.06
CA PRO A 402 -35.79 35.55 25.23
C PRO A 402 -34.86 34.31 25.29
N LEU A 403 -35.49 33.14 25.31
CA LEU A 403 -34.79 31.85 25.31
C LEU A 403 -34.05 31.60 23.98
N PRO A 404 -32.94 30.83 23.99
CA PRO A 404 -32.31 30.37 22.76
C PRO A 404 -33.31 29.62 21.86
N LYS A 405 -33.19 29.78 20.53
CA LYS A 405 -34.15 29.25 19.53
C LYS A 405 -34.52 27.76 19.73
N ALA A 406 -33.64 26.93 20.29
CA ALA A 406 -33.86 25.51 20.51
C ALA A 406 -34.89 25.18 21.61
N ILE A 407 -35.11 26.06 22.59
CA ILE A 407 -36.04 25.86 23.73
C ILE A 407 -37.22 26.84 23.68
N ASN A 408 -37.07 27.89 22.86
CA ASN A 408 -37.98 29.03 22.79
C ASN A 408 -39.45 28.66 22.50
N SER A 409 -39.72 27.45 21.98
CA SER A 409 -41.07 26.99 21.66
C SER A 409 -41.73 26.12 22.75
N VAL A 410 -40.98 25.37 23.57
CA VAL A 410 -41.55 24.31 24.43
C VAL A 410 -41.62 24.72 25.90
N LEU A 411 -40.53 25.25 26.46
CA LEU A 411 -40.47 25.60 27.89
C LEU A 411 -41.51 26.67 28.29
N PRO A 412 -41.74 27.74 27.50
CA PRO A 412 -42.78 28.73 27.84
C PRO A 412 -44.18 28.12 27.96
N LEU A 413 -44.49 27.08 27.18
CA LEU A 413 -45.78 26.40 27.23
C LEU A 413 -45.94 25.61 28.53
N PHE A 414 -44.89 24.91 28.99
CA PHE A 414 -44.89 24.25 30.30
C PHE A 414 -45.06 25.23 31.46
N LEU A 415 -44.39 26.38 31.41
CA LEU A 415 -44.52 27.42 32.43
C LEU A 415 -45.93 28.02 32.46
N GLN A 416 -46.53 28.24 31.29
CA GLN A 416 -47.91 28.72 31.18
C GLN A 416 -48.92 27.70 31.74
N ILE A 417 -48.72 26.41 31.44
CA ILE A 417 -49.57 25.32 31.97
C ILE A 417 -49.44 25.22 33.50
N SER A 418 -48.22 25.30 34.03
CA SER A 418 -47.96 25.34 35.48
C SER A 418 -48.71 26.49 36.18
N GLN A 419 -48.70 27.70 35.59
CA GLN A 419 -49.47 28.84 36.08
C GLN A 419 -51.00 28.61 36.00
N GLY A 420 -51.47 27.95 34.95
CA GLY A 420 -52.87 27.54 34.79
C GLY A 420 -53.31 26.57 35.89
N VAL A 421 -52.49 25.56 36.19
CA VAL A 421 -52.73 24.58 37.27
C VAL A 421 -52.78 25.29 38.63
N ARG A 422 -51.85 26.21 38.89
CA ARG A 422 -51.88 27.03 40.12
C ARG A 422 -53.17 27.83 40.25
N THR A 423 -53.56 28.50 39.17
CA THR A 423 -54.81 29.28 39.13
C THR A 423 -56.02 28.40 39.39
N ALA A 424 -56.01 27.15 38.91
CA ALA A 424 -57.07 26.19 39.18
C ALA A 424 -57.13 25.79 40.66
N LEU A 425 -55.97 25.57 41.31
CA LEU A 425 -55.90 25.23 42.74
C LEU A 425 -56.36 26.36 43.66
N ASP A 426 -56.22 27.62 43.24
CA ASP A 426 -56.63 28.79 44.02
C ASP A 426 -58.15 29.06 43.96
N VAL A 427 -58.91 28.29 43.16
CA VAL A 427 -60.36 28.48 42.95
C VAL A 427 -61.19 27.52 43.83
N THR A 428 -62.12 28.09 44.60
CA THR A 428 -62.89 27.38 45.64
C THR A 428 -64.01 26.47 45.13
N PRO A 429 -64.81 26.83 44.09
CA PRO A 429 -65.81 25.92 43.56
C PRO A 429 -65.15 24.74 42.82
N VAL A 430 -65.34 23.51 43.33
CA VAL A 430 -64.77 22.27 42.77
C VAL A 430 -65.09 22.10 41.27
N VAL A 431 -66.28 22.52 40.83
CA VAL A 431 -66.67 22.47 39.41
C VAL A 431 -65.77 23.38 38.56
N ARG A 432 -65.51 24.60 39.04
CA ARG A 432 -64.69 25.57 38.33
C ARG A 432 -63.20 25.21 38.36
N GLN A 433 -62.74 24.62 39.48
CA GLN A 433 -61.42 24.04 39.60
C GLN A 433 -61.19 22.93 38.56
N ARG A 434 -62.15 21.99 38.42
CA ARG A 434 -62.08 20.92 37.41
C ARG A 434 -62.07 21.44 35.98
N GLU A 435 -62.86 22.48 35.67
CA GLU A 435 -62.84 23.12 34.34
C GLU A 435 -61.45 23.67 33.99
N LEU A 436 -60.82 24.41 34.92
CA LEU A 436 -59.50 25.01 34.71
C LEU A 436 -58.38 23.96 34.64
N LEU A 437 -58.47 22.88 35.42
CA LEU A 437 -57.55 21.75 35.29
C LEU A 437 -57.70 21.05 33.94
N ASN A 438 -58.93 20.92 33.43
CA ASN A 438 -59.18 20.30 32.14
C ASN A 438 -58.63 21.14 30.96
N GLU A 439 -58.64 22.47 31.06
CA GLU A 439 -57.94 23.35 30.10
C GLU A 439 -56.43 23.07 30.07
N SER A 440 -55.81 22.92 31.24
CA SER A 440 -54.38 22.59 31.38
C SER A 440 -54.04 21.20 30.82
N ILE A 441 -54.91 20.21 31.08
CA ILE A 441 -54.78 18.84 30.53
C ILE A 441 -54.88 18.86 29.00
N ASN A 442 -55.82 19.62 28.43
CA ASN A 442 -55.97 19.71 26.98
C ASN A 442 -54.78 20.40 26.31
N ALA A 443 -54.21 21.42 26.95
CA ALA A 443 -52.98 22.06 26.49
C ALA A 443 -51.79 21.07 26.50
N LEU A 444 -51.65 20.26 27.55
CA LEU A 444 -50.62 19.20 27.61
C LEU A 444 -50.82 18.13 26.54
N ARG A 445 -52.06 17.73 26.26
CA ARG A 445 -52.37 16.75 25.19
C ARG A 445 -51.97 17.30 23.84
N PHE A 446 -52.31 18.55 23.54
CA PHE A 446 -51.92 19.21 22.30
C PHE A 446 -50.39 19.30 22.18
N LEU A 447 -49.70 19.72 23.25
CA LEU A 447 -48.24 19.79 23.29
C LEU A 447 -47.59 18.41 23.08
N SER A 448 -48.11 17.37 23.73
CA SER A 448 -47.60 16.00 23.58
C SER A 448 -47.77 15.48 22.15
N ALA A 449 -48.85 15.86 21.46
CA ALA A 449 -49.15 15.47 20.09
C ALA A 449 -48.28 16.25 19.09
N SER A 450 -48.05 17.55 19.29
CA SER A 450 -47.13 18.33 18.46
C SER A 450 -45.68 17.83 18.59
N LEU A 451 -45.28 17.40 19.79
CA LEU A 451 -43.97 16.78 20.03
C LEU A 451 -43.85 15.36 19.45
N ALA A 452 -44.95 14.75 18.97
CA ALA A 452 -44.96 13.43 18.35
C ALA A 452 -44.79 13.46 16.82
N SER A 453 -45.08 14.58 16.16
CA SER A 453 -45.13 14.66 14.69
C SER A 453 -43.85 15.15 14.01
N GLU A 454 -42.83 15.55 14.76
CA GLU A 454 -41.57 16.03 14.19
C GLU A 454 -40.40 15.09 14.51
N SER A 455 -39.47 14.94 13.56
CA SER A 455 -38.22 14.16 13.69
C SER A 455 -37.20 14.83 14.62
N PHE A 456 -37.59 15.09 15.87
CA PHE A 456 -36.77 15.84 16.83
C PHE A 456 -35.79 14.98 17.64
N SER A 457 -34.78 15.68 18.14
CA SER A 457 -33.70 15.23 19.01
C SER A 457 -34.18 14.62 20.34
N ARG A 458 -33.27 13.97 21.09
CA ARG A 458 -33.53 13.27 22.38
C ARG A 458 -34.30 14.13 23.39
N GLU A 459 -34.17 15.44 23.30
CA GLU A 459 -34.84 16.47 24.11
C GLU A 459 -36.36 16.49 23.94
N ALA A 460 -36.89 16.36 22.71
CA ALA A 460 -38.33 16.41 22.47
C ALA A 460 -39.07 15.17 22.98
N ALA A 461 -38.42 14.00 22.92
CA ALA A 461 -38.95 12.77 23.51
C ALA A 461 -39.09 12.90 25.05
N THR A 462 -38.13 13.56 25.69
CA THR A 462 -38.14 13.80 27.13
C THR A 462 -39.27 14.75 27.52
N PHE A 463 -39.40 15.89 26.82
CA PHE A 463 -40.53 16.80 27.05
C PHE A 463 -41.89 16.15 26.80
N ARG A 464 -41.99 15.27 25.80
CA ARG A 464 -43.23 14.51 25.56
C ARG A 464 -43.55 13.58 26.72
N SER A 465 -42.54 12.90 27.29
CA SER A 465 -42.73 12.06 28.48
C SER A 465 -43.25 12.89 29.66
N ILE A 466 -42.59 14.00 29.96
CA ILE A 466 -42.98 14.91 31.05
C ILE A 466 -44.43 15.41 30.85
N ALA A 467 -44.82 15.77 29.63
CA ALA A 467 -46.19 16.18 29.34
C ALA A 467 -47.21 15.07 29.63
N LEU A 468 -46.88 13.81 29.30
CA LEU A 468 -47.74 12.66 29.58
C LEU A 468 -47.83 12.37 31.09
N ASP A 469 -46.72 12.48 31.80
CA ASP A 469 -46.67 12.28 33.25
C ASP A 469 -47.49 13.35 33.98
N TRP A 470 -47.39 14.61 33.56
CA TRP A 470 -48.23 15.69 34.09
C TRP A 470 -49.72 15.47 33.79
N ILE A 471 -50.08 14.96 32.61
CA ILE A 471 -51.48 14.59 32.31
C ILE A 471 -51.98 13.53 33.30
N ILE A 472 -51.18 12.52 33.60
CA ILE A 472 -51.53 11.47 34.56
C ILE A 472 -51.72 12.10 35.95
N ILE A 473 -50.76 12.91 36.41
CA ILE A 473 -50.84 13.58 37.73
C ILE A 473 -52.10 14.44 37.85
N LEU A 474 -52.45 15.21 36.82
CA LEU A 474 -53.64 16.09 36.83
C LEU A 474 -54.97 15.33 36.67
N ILE A 475 -54.97 14.13 36.07
CA ILE A 475 -56.18 13.29 35.96
C ILE A 475 -56.46 12.56 37.27
N TYR A 476 -55.42 12.14 37.99
CA TYR A 476 -55.51 11.35 39.22
C TYR A 476 -55.31 12.18 40.51
N SER A 477 -55.23 13.51 40.40
CA SER A 477 -55.32 14.40 41.55
C SER A 477 -56.79 14.52 41.98
N ASP A 478 -57.24 13.63 42.86
CA ASP A 478 -58.57 13.69 43.49
C ASP A 478 -58.69 14.87 44.48
#